data_AF-A0A8S1MA24-F1
#
_entry.id   AF-A0A8S1MA24-F1
#
_cell.length_a   1.000
_cell.length_b   1.000
_cell.length_c   1.000
_cell.angle_alpha   90.00
_cell.angle_beta   90.00
_cell.angle_gamma   90.00
#
_symmetry.space_group_name_H-M   'P 1'
#
loop_
_entity.id
_entity.type
_entity.pdbx_description
1 polymer ?
#
loop_
_entity_poly.entity_id
_entity_poly.type
_entity_poly.pdbx_seq_one_letter_code
_entity_poly.pdbx_strand_id
1 'polypeptide(L)'
;MLSKYSIRSLTLLRFPRYRFSQQQQQQKEQQDEWDERTIEAEEANPTLENKEKAFSYFRLFSRIFWWTTSALFGYNLYLNNYKTDPTQELGYQKQINDAAKYCQDQYQAFYDFMTKPAIDKLLPDIPELPFGYEIPKTLVLNISGTLLHMDYVFGVGGEIKRRNGLQRFLEKLPKMYEVVILSDDETMFTQQITQKLDPTRQIFAGAFGRESMVFEKGRYIRDLKYINRPLNRVIVLDSDPERMYQYQDNGIFIKPFDGKQNDEVLKDVLLLLEHLSKPQIKDVRAELRKFGNFDPQVKYLDEVKAREINIKQTMNKGIFGIMNQRKNPQFEQSRRL
;
A
#
# COMPACT_ATOMS: atom_id res chain seq x y z
N MET A 1 -45.16 56.46 79.68
CA MET A 1 -45.53 57.87 79.90
C MET A 1 -45.05 58.70 78.71
N LEU A 2 -45.85 59.69 78.34
CA LEU A 2 -45.71 60.67 77.27
C LEU A 2 -44.28 61.19 77.01
N SER A 3 -43.90 61.39 75.75
CA SER A 3 -43.04 62.52 75.34
C SER A 3 -43.09 62.77 73.82
N LYS A 4 -42.94 64.04 73.46
CA LYS A 4 -43.16 64.73 72.18
C LYS A 4 -42.08 64.45 71.12
N TYR A 5 -42.46 64.35 69.83
CA TYR A 5 -41.69 64.74 68.60
C TYR A 5 -42.70 64.91 67.44
N SER A 6 -42.90 66.09 66.82
CA SER A 6 -42.10 66.83 65.82
C SER A 6 -42.26 66.37 64.35
N ILE A 7 -43.10 67.12 63.63
CA ILE A 7 -43.15 67.52 62.20
C ILE A 7 -42.47 66.63 61.14
N ARG A 8 -43.24 66.15 60.15
CA ARG A 8 -42.83 66.10 58.72
C ARG A 8 -44.02 65.94 57.75
N SER A 9 -43.83 66.55 56.59
CA SER A 9 -44.75 66.83 55.48
C SER A 9 -45.48 65.63 54.85
N LEU A 10 -46.79 65.76 54.67
CA LEU A 10 -47.61 64.93 53.79
C LEU A 10 -47.51 65.46 52.35
N THR A 11 -46.58 64.91 51.58
CA THR A 11 -46.52 65.09 50.13
C THR A 11 -47.65 64.28 49.50
N LEU A 12 -48.71 64.97 49.06
CA LEU A 12 -49.79 64.38 48.27
C LEU A 12 -49.24 63.94 46.91
N LEU A 13 -49.15 62.63 46.72
CA LEU A 13 -48.90 61.93 45.44
C LEU A 13 -49.91 62.39 44.38
N ARG A 14 -49.51 63.31 43.50
CA ARG A 14 -50.21 63.57 42.23
C ARG A 14 -49.79 62.49 41.23
N PHE A 15 -50.78 61.73 40.78
CA PHE A 15 -50.67 60.52 39.96
C PHE A 15 -49.75 60.65 38.72
N PRO A 16 -48.96 59.61 38.36
CA PRO A 16 -48.09 59.60 37.18
C PRO A 16 -48.83 59.54 35.83
N ARG A 17 -50.16 59.36 35.80
CA ARG A 17 -50.91 59.03 34.57
C ARG A 17 -50.95 60.15 33.51
N TYR A 18 -50.93 61.43 33.88
CA TYR A 18 -51.06 62.55 32.92
C TYR A 18 -49.73 62.92 32.23
N ARG A 19 -48.59 62.75 32.92
CA ARG A 19 -47.25 62.89 32.31
C ARG A 19 -46.90 61.69 31.43
N PHE A 20 -47.34 60.50 31.84
CA PHE A 20 -47.13 59.27 31.08
C PHE A 20 -47.91 59.28 29.75
N SER A 21 -49.13 59.84 29.73
CA SER A 21 -49.91 59.96 28.48
C SER A 21 -49.29 60.96 27.49
N GLN A 22 -48.74 62.09 27.95
CA GLN A 22 -48.03 63.02 27.07
C GLN A 22 -46.69 62.49 26.58
N GLN A 23 -45.95 61.74 27.40
CA GLN A 23 -44.74 61.05 26.95
C GLN A 23 -45.07 59.97 25.91
N GLN A 24 -46.18 59.24 26.07
CA GLN A 24 -46.64 58.28 25.06
C GLN A 24 -47.11 58.94 23.77
N GLN A 25 -47.73 60.13 23.84
CA GLN A 25 -48.10 60.92 22.66
C GLN A 25 -46.86 61.47 21.95
N GLN A 26 -45.89 62.03 22.68
CA GLN A 26 -44.64 62.50 22.07
C GLN A 26 -43.80 61.36 21.49
N GLN A 27 -43.81 60.19 22.13
CA GLN A 27 -43.16 59.00 21.57
C GLN A 27 -43.87 58.49 20.31
N LYS A 28 -45.22 58.56 20.27
CA LYS A 28 -45.98 58.24 19.06
C LYS A 28 -45.74 59.26 17.95
N GLU A 29 -45.79 60.55 18.23
CA GLU A 29 -45.52 61.60 17.23
C GLU A 29 -44.08 61.52 16.70
N GLN A 30 -43.11 61.22 17.57
CA GLN A 30 -41.75 60.93 17.11
C GLN A 30 -41.71 59.65 16.27
N GLN A 31 -42.37 58.56 16.69
CA GLN A 31 -42.39 57.33 15.91
C GLN A 31 -43.04 57.56 14.53
N ASP A 32 -44.16 58.28 14.49
CA ASP A 32 -44.89 58.62 13.26
C ASP A 32 -44.05 59.54 12.35
N GLU A 33 -43.30 60.50 12.89
CA GLU A 33 -42.39 61.36 12.12
C GLU A 33 -41.15 60.60 11.62
N TRP A 34 -40.62 59.65 12.40
CA TRP A 34 -39.55 58.76 11.97
C TRP A 34 -40.04 57.79 10.88
N ASP A 35 -41.28 57.30 10.99
CA ASP A 35 -41.90 56.42 10.01
C ASP A 35 -42.22 57.20 8.71
N GLU A 36 -42.74 58.43 8.76
CA GLU A 36 -42.94 59.27 7.57
C GLU A 36 -41.63 59.59 6.85
N ARG A 37 -40.55 59.93 7.58
CA ARG A 37 -39.23 60.16 6.97
C ARG A 37 -38.62 58.91 6.36
N THR A 38 -38.89 57.72 6.91
CA THR A 38 -38.40 56.46 6.33
C THR A 38 -39.19 56.09 5.08
N ILE A 39 -40.50 56.31 5.06
CA ILE A 39 -41.35 56.13 3.87
C ILE A 39 -40.92 57.11 2.76
N GLU A 40 -40.67 58.39 3.07
CA GLU A 40 -40.15 59.36 2.11
C GLU A 40 -38.75 58.97 1.59
N ALA A 41 -37.88 58.39 2.44
CA ALA A 41 -36.57 57.89 2.02
C ALA A 41 -36.64 56.62 1.16
N GLU A 42 -37.65 55.76 1.37
CA GLU A 42 -37.95 54.59 0.54
C GLU A 42 -38.53 55.00 -0.82
N GLU A 43 -39.48 55.95 -0.85
CA GLU A 43 -40.07 56.49 -2.08
C GLU A 43 -39.07 57.29 -2.92
N ALA A 44 -38.14 58.02 -2.28
CA ALA A 44 -37.08 58.77 -2.96
C ALA A 44 -35.96 57.90 -3.54
N ASN A 45 -35.91 56.59 -3.22
CA ASN A 45 -34.84 55.69 -3.66
C ASN A 45 -35.33 54.43 -4.41
N PRO A 46 -36.03 54.59 -5.56
CA PRO A 46 -36.37 53.47 -6.44
C PRO A 46 -35.14 52.72 -7.00
N THR A 47 -33.93 53.20 -6.69
CA THR A 47 -32.66 52.57 -7.07
C THR A 47 -32.24 51.43 -6.14
N LEU A 48 -32.70 51.38 -4.87
CA LEU A 48 -32.33 50.33 -3.92
C LEU A 48 -33.08 49.02 -4.19
N GLU A 49 -34.41 49.07 -4.36
CA GLU A 49 -35.22 47.89 -4.68
C GLU A 49 -34.82 47.25 -6.02
N ASN A 50 -34.48 48.09 -7.02
CA ASN A 50 -33.97 47.63 -8.31
C ASN A 50 -32.57 46.99 -8.19
N LYS A 51 -31.71 47.49 -7.30
CA LYS A 51 -30.41 46.87 -7.01
C LYS A 51 -30.58 45.53 -6.28
N GLU A 52 -31.54 45.41 -5.36
CA GLU A 52 -31.83 44.16 -4.66
C GLU A 52 -32.40 43.09 -5.60
N LYS A 53 -33.33 43.47 -6.48
CA LYS A 53 -33.84 42.60 -7.56
C LYS A 53 -32.72 42.19 -8.51
N ALA A 54 -31.88 43.12 -8.96
CA ALA A 54 -30.72 42.82 -9.79
C ALA A 54 -29.74 41.87 -9.08
N PHE A 55 -29.49 42.05 -7.78
CA PHE A 55 -28.66 41.16 -6.98
C PHE A 55 -29.30 39.77 -6.78
N SER A 56 -30.63 39.70 -6.69
CA SER A 56 -31.38 38.44 -6.65
C SER A 56 -31.30 37.67 -7.98
N TYR A 57 -31.54 38.34 -9.12
CA TYR A 57 -31.37 37.77 -10.45
C TYR A 57 -29.93 37.37 -10.73
N PHE A 58 -28.96 38.17 -10.30
CA PHE A 58 -27.53 37.83 -10.39
C PHE A 58 -27.20 36.57 -9.59
N ARG A 59 -27.74 36.41 -8.37
CA ARG A 59 -27.58 35.17 -7.59
C ARG A 59 -28.22 33.98 -8.27
N LEU A 60 -29.42 34.13 -8.83
CA LEU A 60 -30.09 33.06 -9.58
C LEU A 60 -29.30 32.66 -10.84
N PHE A 61 -28.88 33.65 -11.62
CA PHE A 61 -28.07 33.46 -12.82
C PHE A 61 -26.74 32.78 -12.50
N SER A 62 -26.02 33.26 -11.48
CA SER A 62 -24.76 32.67 -11.02
C SER A 62 -24.96 31.21 -10.62
N ARG A 63 -26.03 30.88 -9.88
CA ARG A 63 -26.37 29.49 -9.55
C ARG A 63 -26.57 28.65 -10.81
N ILE A 64 -27.41 29.10 -11.75
CA ILE A 64 -27.68 28.37 -12.98
C ILE A 64 -26.38 28.18 -13.77
N PHE A 65 -25.58 29.24 -13.92
CA PHE A 65 -24.30 29.22 -14.63
C PHE A 65 -23.31 28.22 -14.03
N TRP A 66 -23.15 28.20 -12.70
CA TRP A 66 -22.29 27.22 -12.03
C TRP A 66 -22.80 25.79 -12.22
N TRP A 67 -24.10 25.55 -12.05
CA TRP A 67 -24.69 24.22 -12.27
C TRP A 67 -24.53 23.74 -13.74
N THR A 68 -24.78 24.60 -14.72
CA THR A 68 -24.63 24.24 -16.15
C THR A 68 -23.17 23.99 -16.50
N THR A 69 -22.25 24.81 -15.99
CA THR A 69 -20.81 24.66 -16.24
C THR A 69 -20.28 23.39 -15.58
N SER A 70 -20.68 23.10 -14.34
CA SER A 70 -20.33 21.85 -13.65
C SER A 70 -20.89 20.61 -14.33
N ALA A 71 -22.13 20.66 -14.85
CA ALA A 71 -22.72 19.57 -15.62
C ALA A 71 -21.96 19.32 -16.93
N LEU A 72 -21.62 20.40 -17.65
CA LEU A 72 -20.85 20.31 -18.90
C LEU A 72 -19.42 19.80 -18.65
N PHE A 73 -18.79 20.25 -17.55
CA PHE A 73 -17.49 19.75 -17.11
C PHE A 73 -17.54 18.27 -16.72
N GLY A 74 -18.53 17.86 -15.93
CA GLY A 74 -18.76 16.47 -15.55
C GLY A 74 -19.04 15.55 -16.75
N TYR A 75 -19.77 16.06 -17.74
CA TYR A 75 -19.98 15.34 -19.00
C TYR A 75 -18.68 15.18 -19.80
N ASN A 76 -17.82 16.20 -19.86
CA ASN A 76 -16.50 16.09 -20.50
C ASN A 76 -15.56 15.12 -19.75
N LEU A 77 -15.61 15.08 -18.41
CA LEU A 77 -14.92 14.05 -17.61
C LEU A 77 -15.44 12.64 -17.95
N TYR A 78 -16.75 12.47 -18.13
CA TYR A 78 -17.34 11.19 -18.55
C TYR A 78 -16.86 10.78 -19.94
N LEU A 79 -16.90 11.70 -20.92
CA LEU A 79 -16.43 11.44 -22.27
C LEU A 79 -14.96 10.95 -22.28
N ASN A 80 -14.08 11.62 -21.53
CA ASN A 80 -12.67 11.26 -21.45
C ASN A 80 -12.42 9.87 -20.84
N ASN A 81 -13.30 9.40 -19.95
CA ASN A 81 -13.13 8.10 -19.28
C ASN A 81 -13.72 6.92 -20.07
N TYR A 82 -14.76 7.15 -20.88
CA TYR A 82 -15.56 6.06 -21.45
C TYR A 82 -15.63 6.05 -22.98
N LYS A 83 -15.20 7.12 -23.67
CA LYS A 83 -15.26 7.22 -25.14
C LYS A 83 -13.85 7.28 -25.74
N THR A 84 -13.66 6.54 -26.83
CA THR A 84 -12.39 6.50 -27.56
C THR A 84 -12.08 7.80 -28.29
N ASP A 85 -13.13 8.47 -28.81
CA ASP A 85 -13.02 9.75 -29.52
C ASP A 85 -14.00 10.80 -28.96
N PRO A 86 -13.59 11.61 -27.97
CA PRO A 86 -14.46 12.60 -27.34
C PRO A 86 -14.81 13.79 -28.26
N THR A 87 -14.11 13.95 -29.38
CA THR A 87 -14.25 15.09 -30.31
C THR A 87 -15.50 15.03 -31.20
N GLN A 88 -16.06 13.84 -31.40
CA GLN A 88 -17.23 13.64 -32.26
C GLN A 88 -18.57 13.70 -31.49
N GLU A 89 -18.50 13.81 -30.16
CA GLU A 89 -19.66 13.71 -29.29
C GLU A 89 -20.35 15.08 -29.10
N LEU A 90 -21.68 15.05 -28.99
CA LEU A 90 -22.50 16.24 -28.81
C LEU A 90 -22.13 16.93 -27.47
N GLY A 91 -21.84 18.22 -27.50
CA GLY A 91 -21.41 18.97 -26.30
C GLY A 91 -19.90 18.99 -26.07
N TYR A 92 -19.09 18.45 -27.00
CA TYR A 92 -17.65 18.64 -27.00
C TYR A 92 -17.30 20.12 -27.16
N GLN A 93 -16.64 20.67 -26.16
CA GLN A 93 -16.04 21.99 -26.22
C GLN A 93 -14.58 21.84 -25.84
N LYS A 94 -13.69 22.13 -26.79
CA LYS A 94 -12.23 21.93 -26.64
C LYS A 94 -11.70 22.50 -25.32
N GLN A 95 -12.05 23.75 -24.99
CA GLN A 95 -11.58 24.41 -23.76
C GLN A 95 -12.00 23.68 -22.46
N ILE A 96 -13.23 23.16 -22.42
CA ILE A 96 -13.77 22.46 -21.25
C ILE A 96 -13.18 21.06 -21.17
N ASN A 97 -13.00 20.39 -22.31
CA ASN A 97 -12.36 19.09 -22.38
C ASN A 97 -10.88 19.17 -21.95
N ASP A 98 -10.14 20.16 -22.44
CA ASP A 98 -8.74 20.41 -22.06
C ASP A 98 -8.63 20.67 -20.55
N ALA A 99 -9.56 21.46 -19.98
CA ALA A 99 -9.63 21.68 -18.54
C ALA A 99 -9.98 20.42 -17.75
N ALA A 100 -10.93 19.61 -18.24
CA ALA A 100 -11.32 18.34 -17.61
C ALA A 100 -10.17 17.33 -17.63
N LYS A 101 -9.49 17.21 -18.76
CA LYS A 101 -8.29 16.38 -18.93
C LYS A 101 -7.17 16.85 -18.00
N TYR A 102 -6.90 18.14 -17.94
CA TYR A 102 -5.92 18.69 -17.01
C TYR A 102 -6.26 18.32 -15.55
N CYS A 103 -7.49 18.52 -15.09
CA CYS A 103 -7.90 18.13 -13.74
C CYS A 103 -7.73 16.62 -13.48
N GLN A 104 -8.05 15.79 -14.47
CA GLN A 104 -7.87 14.35 -14.38
C GLN A 104 -6.39 13.96 -14.31
N ASP A 105 -5.54 14.55 -15.16
CA ASP A 105 -4.11 14.32 -15.17
C ASP A 105 -3.48 14.75 -13.84
N GLN A 106 -3.91 15.89 -13.27
CA GLN A 106 -3.48 16.34 -11.94
C GLN A 106 -3.92 15.39 -10.84
N TYR A 107 -5.17 14.90 -10.88
CA TYR A 107 -5.65 13.91 -9.92
C TYR A 107 -4.87 12.61 -10.02
N GLN A 108 -4.64 12.11 -11.24
CA GLN A 108 -3.88 10.87 -11.47
C GLN A 108 -2.43 11.02 -11.05
N ALA A 109 -1.79 12.16 -11.35
CA ALA A 109 -0.43 12.44 -10.92
C ALA A 109 -0.32 12.51 -9.40
N PHE A 110 -1.28 13.14 -8.72
CA PHE A 110 -1.33 13.17 -7.26
C PHE A 110 -1.57 11.78 -6.68
N TYR A 111 -2.51 11.01 -7.24
CA TYR A 111 -2.78 9.63 -6.82
C TYR A 111 -1.54 8.76 -6.99
N ASP A 112 -0.89 8.82 -8.15
CA ASP A 112 0.32 8.07 -8.45
C ASP A 112 1.48 8.46 -7.53
N PHE A 113 1.67 9.76 -7.27
CA PHE A 113 2.66 10.25 -6.31
C PHE A 113 2.45 9.70 -4.89
N MET A 114 1.19 9.54 -4.46
CA MET A 114 0.85 9.06 -3.11
C MET A 114 0.83 7.53 -2.99
N THR A 115 0.67 6.80 -4.10
CA THR A 115 0.42 5.34 -4.06
C THR A 115 1.49 4.51 -4.73
N LYS A 116 2.18 5.02 -5.76
CA LYS A 116 3.20 4.28 -6.50
C LYS A 116 4.59 4.65 -5.99
N PRO A 117 5.58 3.73 -6.14
CA PRO A 117 6.96 4.06 -5.83
C PRO A 117 7.48 5.16 -6.77
N ALA A 118 8.43 5.95 -6.28
CA ALA A 118 9.04 7.04 -7.06
C ALA A 118 9.91 6.56 -8.23
N ILE A 119 10.22 5.26 -8.29
CA ILE A 119 11.10 4.64 -9.29
C ILE A 119 10.30 3.59 -10.07
N ASP A 120 10.37 3.64 -11.41
CA ASP A 120 9.69 2.69 -12.30
C ASP A 120 10.34 1.30 -12.32
N LYS A 121 11.67 1.25 -12.16
CA LYS A 121 12.49 0.04 -12.18
C LYS A 121 13.45 0.04 -10.99
N LEU A 122 13.26 -0.89 -10.06
CA LEU A 122 14.11 -1.05 -8.87
C LEU A 122 15.51 -1.53 -9.25
N LEU A 123 15.60 -2.47 -10.19
CA LEU A 123 16.89 -2.98 -10.68
C LEU A 123 17.24 -2.39 -12.05
N PRO A 124 18.54 -2.19 -12.33
CA PRO A 124 19.00 -1.78 -13.65
C PRO A 124 18.65 -2.82 -14.71
N ASP A 125 18.66 -2.38 -15.96
CA ASP A 125 18.43 -3.25 -17.11
C ASP A 125 19.51 -4.33 -17.22
N ILE A 126 19.09 -5.52 -17.66
CA ILE A 126 19.97 -6.68 -17.80
C ILE A 126 20.93 -6.40 -18.97
N PRO A 127 22.26 -6.49 -18.78
CA PRO A 127 23.21 -6.29 -19.87
C PRO A 127 23.08 -7.38 -20.93
N GLU A 128 23.51 -7.10 -22.15
CA GLU A 128 23.60 -8.11 -23.21
C GLU A 128 24.57 -9.22 -22.79
N LEU A 129 24.02 -10.42 -22.57
CA LEU A 129 24.80 -11.57 -22.15
C LEU A 129 25.46 -12.25 -23.36
N PRO A 130 26.71 -12.70 -23.25
CA PRO A 130 27.35 -13.48 -24.30
C PRO A 130 26.63 -14.81 -24.53
N PHE A 131 26.77 -15.37 -25.73
CA PHE A 131 26.08 -16.59 -26.14
C PHE A 131 26.31 -17.74 -25.15
N GLY A 132 25.22 -18.35 -24.68
CA GLY A 132 25.24 -19.48 -23.74
C GLY A 132 25.17 -19.11 -22.26
N TYR A 133 25.25 -17.82 -21.90
CA TYR A 133 25.01 -17.38 -20.52
C TYR A 133 23.53 -17.16 -20.27
N GLU A 134 23.03 -17.78 -19.19
CA GLU A 134 21.66 -17.58 -18.74
C GLU A 134 21.58 -16.45 -17.71
N ILE A 135 20.49 -15.69 -17.75
CA ILE A 135 20.19 -14.65 -16.75
C ILE A 135 20.06 -15.32 -15.37
N PRO A 136 20.78 -14.85 -14.33
CA PRO A 136 20.61 -15.41 -12.99
C PRO A 136 19.16 -15.27 -12.53
N LYS A 137 18.68 -16.23 -11.73
CA LYS A 137 17.36 -16.12 -11.10
C LYS A 137 17.43 -15.04 -10.02
N THR A 138 16.34 -14.33 -9.80
CA THR A 138 16.29 -13.25 -8.80
C THR A 138 15.53 -13.73 -7.57
N LEU A 139 16.11 -13.54 -6.38
CA LEU A 139 15.48 -13.85 -5.11
C LEU A 139 15.22 -12.56 -4.35
N VAL A 140 13.95 -12.25 -4.13
CA VAL A 140 13.50 -11.13 -3.32
C VAL A 140 13.29 -11.62 -1.89
N LEU A 141 13.92 -10.95 -0.93
CA LEU A 141 13.86 -11.31 0.49
C LEU A 141 13.16 -10.22 1.28
N ASN A 142 12.15 -10.61 2.06
CA ASN A 142 11.66 -9.79 3.16
C ASN A 142 12.58 -9.89 4.39
N ILE A 143 12.76 -8.81 5.14
CA ILE A 143 13.57 -8.81 6.38
C ILE A 143 12.68 -9.12 7.58
N SER A 144 11.79 -8.19 7.93
CA SER A 144 11.03 -8.24 9.18
C SER A 144 9.99 -9.35 9.16
N GLY A 145 9.98 -10.17 10.21
CA GLY A 145 9.11 -11.34 10.30
C GLY A 145 9.58 -12.55 9.50
N THR A 146 10.55 -12.40 8.58
CA THR A 146 11.08 -13.50 7.77
C THR A 146 12.50 -13.89 8.18
N LEU A 147 13.45 -12.94 8.12
CA LEU A 147 14.86 -13.15 8.45
C LEU A 147 15.23 -12.64 9.84
N LEU A 148 14.60 -11.56 10.27
CA LEU A 148 14.85 -10.90 11.55
C LEU A 148 13.55 -10.73 12.34
N HIS A 149 13.68 -10.73 13.65
CA HIS A 149 12.61 -10.38 14.58
C HIS A 149 13.07 -9.20 15.42
N MET A 150 12.28 -8.14 15.47
CA MET A 150 12.56 -6.95 16.29
C MET A 150 11.68 -6.98 17.52
N ASP A 151 12.31 -7.06 18.69
CA ASP A 151 11.66 -6.98 19.99
C ASP A 151 11.94 -5.61 20.62
N TYR A 152 10.99 -5.07 21.37
CA TYR A 152 11.21 -3.85 22.15
C TYR A 152 11.36 -4.17 23.63
N VAL A 153 12.52 -3.84 24.20
CA VAL A 153 12.79 -4.01 25.64
C VAL A 153 12.83 -2.63 26.30
N PHE A 154 11.95 -2.41 27.27
CA PHE A 154 11.88 -1.14 27.99
C PHE A 154 13.23 -0.78 28.63
N GLY A 155 13.71 0.44 28.40
CA GLY A 155 14.99 0.95 28.91
C GLY A 155 16.23 0.63 28.05
N VAL A 156 16.16 -0.35 27.13
CA VAL A 156 17.26 -0.67 26.19
C VAL A 156 16.94 -0.21 24.78
N GLY A 157 15.66 -0.31 24.38
CA GLY A 157 15.20 0.02 23.03
C GLY A 157 14.89 -1.21 22.19
N GLY A 158 14.99 -1.08 20.87
CA GLY A 158 14.75 -2.18 19.93
C GLY A 158 15.94 -3.14 19.87
N GLU A 159 15.69 -4.41 20.20
CA GLU A 159 16.62 -5.52 20.03
C GLU A 159 16.29 -6.27 18.74
N ILE A 160 17.31 -6.60 17.93
CA ILE A 160 17.14 -7.32 16.67
C ILE A 160 17.71 -8.72 16.83
N LYS A 161 16.83 -9.72 16.73
CA LYS A 161 17.18 -11.14 16.76
C LYS A 161 17.28 -11.66 15.34
N ARG A 162 18.39 -12.37 15.06
CA ARG A 162 18.63 -13.02 13.76
C ARG A 162 18.00 -14.40 13.78
N ARG A 163 17.33 -14.78 12.69
CA ARG A 163 16.85 -16.15 12.52
C ARG A 163 18.02 -17.10 12.43
N ASN A 164 17.89 -18.26 13.07
CA ASN A 164 18.96 -19.24 13.13
C ASN A 164 19.37 -19.70 11.71
N GLY A 165 20.67 -19.84 11.48
CA GLY A 165 21.23 -20.16 10.16
C GLY A 165 21.30 -19.01 9.14
N LEU A 166 20.88 -17.79 9.49
CA LEU A 166 20.86 -16.64 8.56
C LEU A 166 22.20 -16.36 7.87
N GLN A 167 23.32 -16.42 8.61
CA GLN A 167 24.64 -16.15 8.04
C GLN A 167 24.98 -17.13 6.91
N ARG A 168 24.84 -18.43 7.18
CA ARG A 168 25.09 -19.49 6.19
C ARG A 168 24.12 -19.44 5.02
N PHE A 169 22.88 -19.02 5.28
CA PHE A 169 21.87 -18.80 4.25
C PHE A 169 22.35 -17.72 3.28
N LEU A 170 22.68 -16.52 3.78
CA LEU A 170 23.12 -15.39 2.98
C LEU A 170 24.44 -15.64 2.22
N GLU A 171 25.39 -16.38 2.80
CA GLU A 171 26.66 -16.72 2.13
C GLU A 171 26.49 -17.62 0.89
N LYS A 172 25.42 -18.41 0.84
CA LYS A 172 25.16 -19.35 -0.26
C LYS A 172 24.36 -18.74 -1.40
N LEU A 173 23.48 -17.79 -1.11
CA LEU A 173 22.54 -17.24 -2.11
C LEU A 173 23.21 -16.58 -3.32
N PRO A 174 24.26 -15.74 -3.19
CA PRO A 174 24.83 -14.99 -4.33
C PRO A 174 25.42 -15.89 -5.41
N LYS A 175 25.74 -17.14 -5.07
CA LYS A 175 26.24 -18.14 -6.03
C LYS A 175 25.14 -18.68 -6.94
N MET A 176 23.88 -18.48 -6.60
CA MET A 176 22.72 -19.07 -7.27
C MET A 176 21.71 -18.03 -7.75
N TYR A 177 21.61 -16.91 -7.03
CA TYR A 177 20.60 -15.89 -7.24
C TYR A 177 21.20 -14.49 -7.21
N GLU A 178 20.60 -13.60 -7.98
CA GLU A 178 20.66 -12.17 -7.73
C GLU A 178 19.74 -11.86 -6.53
N VAL A 179 20.33 -11.51 -5.38
CA VAL A 179 19.57 -11.31 -4.14
C VAL A 179 19.17 -9.85 -3.99
N VAL A 180 17.88 -9.61 -3.76
CA VAL A 180 17.32 -8.27 -3.57
C VAL A 180 16.55 -8.24 -2.28
N ILE A 181 16.75 -7.21 -1.47
CA ILE A 181 15.91 -6.98 -0.30
C ILE A 181 14.77 -6.06 -0.72
N LEU A 182 13.56 -6.48 -0.42
CA LEU A 182 12.38 -5.63 -0.40
C LEU A 182 11.78 -5.84 0.99
N SER A 183 11.66 -4.82 1.84
CA SER A 183 11.14 -4.98 3.21
C SER A 183 9.96 -4.06 3.49
N ASP A 184 9.05 -4.47 4.38
CA ASP A 184 7.92 -3.64 4.83
C ASP A 184 8.35 -2.47 5.74
N ASP A 185 9.63 -2.42 6.08
CA ASP A 185 10.26 -1.38 6.89
C ASP A 185 10.70 -0.19 6.03
N GLU A 186 11.01 0.93 6.69
CA GLU A 186 11.56 2.11 6.02
C GLU A 186 12.89 1.79 5.32
N THR A 187 13.15 2.47 4.19
CA THR A 187 14.35 2.25 3.39
C THR A 187 15.61 2.52 4.20
N MET A 188 15.61 3.56 5.05
CA MET A 188 16.77 3.90 5.89
C MET A 188 17.12 2.78 6.87
N PHE A 189 16.13 2.19 7.53
CA PHE A 189 16.33 1.06 8.42
C PHE A 189 16.84 -0.17 7.64
N THR A 190 16.18 -0.48 6.53
CA THR A 190 16.51 -1.62 5.66
C THR A 190 17.96 -1.54 5.17
N GLN A 191 18.42 -0.36 4.74
CA GLN A 191 19.79 -0.14 4.29
C GLN A 191 20.81 -0.29 5.41
N GLN A 192 20.52 0.21 6.62
CA GLN A 192 21.41 0.04 7.78
C GLN A 192 21.58 -1.43 8.17
N ILE A 193 20.49 -2.20 8.16
CA ILE A 193 20.53 -3.64 8.42
C ILE A 193 21.32 -4.37 7.34
N THR A 194 21.06 -4.03 6.07
CA THR A 194 21.77 -4.62 4.92
C THR A 194 23.27 -4.40 5.03
N GLN A 195 23.72 -3.18 5.37
CA GLN A 195 25.15 -2.87 5.57
C GLN A 195 25.79 -3.69 6.70
N LYS A 196 25.02 -4.03 7.74
CA LYS A 196 25.51 -4.89 8.84
C LYS A 196 25.55 -6.37 8.47
N LEU A 197 24.62 -6.83 7.63
CA LEU A 197 24.54 -8.22 7.18
C LEU A 197 25.53 -8.53 6.05
N ASP A 198 25.80 -7.55 5.18
CA ASP A 198 26.72 -7.65 4.05
C ASP A 198 27.72 -6.47 4.03
N PRO A 199 28.73 -6.47 4.93
CA PRO A 199 29.71 -5.39 4.98
C PRO A 199 30.57 -5.29 3.70
N THR A 200 30.74 -6.40 2.98
CA THR A 200 31.55 -6.47 1.75
C THR A 200 30.76 -6.10 0.49
N ARG A 201 29.43 -5.94 0.59
CA ARG A 201 28.52 -5.62 -0.52
C ARG A 201 28.59 -6.64 -1.67
N GLN A 202 28.73 -7.91 -1.32
CA GLN A 202 28.85 -9.01 -2.29
C GLN A 202 27.58 -9.85 -2.38
N ILE A 203 26.65 -9.69 -1.44
CA ILE A 203 25.46 -10.53 -1.31
C ILE A 203 24.27 -9.88 -2.01
N PHE A 204 23.99 -8.61 -1.71
CA PHE A 204 22.78 -7.94 -2.15
C PHE A 204 23.02 -7.04 -3.37
N ALA A 205 22.20 -7.22 -4.41
CA ALA A 205 22.18 -6.35 -5.58
C ALA A 205 21.46 -5.02 -5.32
N GLY A 206 20.51 -5.01 -4.38
CA GLY A 206 19.75 -3.82 -3.99
C GLY A 206 18.96 -4.05 -2.71
N ALA A 207 18.69 -2.97 -1.98
CA ALA A 207 17.91 -3.00 -0.74
C ALA A 207 16.90 -1.86 -0.73
N PHE A 208 15.63 -2.25 -0.72
CA PHE A 208 14.46 -1.39 -0.88
C PHE A 208 13.54 -1.54 0.32
N GLY A 209 13.06 -0.42 0.86
CA GLY A 209 12.04 -0.41 1.90
C GLY A 209 10.63 -0.25 1.36
N ARG A 210 9.73 0.09 2.28
CA ARG A 210 8.30 0.32 2.06
C ARG A 210 8.02 1.37 0.97
N GLU A 211 8.88 2.37 0.84
CA GLU A 211 8.76 3.45 -0.13
C GLU A 211 8.88 2.96 -1.58
N SER A 212 9.41 1.75 -1.78
CA SER A 212 9.50 1.08 -3.08
C SER A 212 8.30 0.15 -3.37
N MET A 213 7.32 0.07 -2.46
CA MET A 213 6.10 -0.72 -2.62
C MET A 213 4.94 0.13 -3.13
N VAL A 214 3.90 -0.53 -3.66
CA VAL A 214 2.66 0.12 -4.06
C VAL A 214 1.69 0.13 -2.88
N PHE A 215 1.11 1.28 -2.57
CA PHE A 215 0.04 1.40 -1.59
C PHE A 215 -1.32 1.29 -2.26
N GLU A 216 -2.03 0.19 -2.05
CA GLU A 216 -3.37 -0.04 -2.59
C GLU A 216 -4.27 -0.63 -1.50
N LYS A 217 -5.54 -0.16 -1.44
CA LYS A 217 -6.58 -0.67 -0.51
C LYS A 217 -6.14 -0.69 0.96
N GLY A 218 -5.37 0.32 1.38
CA GLY A 218 -4.93 0.48 2.77
C GLY A 218 -3.74 -0.40 3.16
N ARG A 219 -3.08 -1.06 2.20
CA ARG A 219 -1.94 -1.95 2.46
C ARG A 219 -0.82 -1.69 1.46
N TYR A 220 0.41 -1.99 1.87
CA TYR A 220 1.56 -2.00 0.97
C TYR A 220 1.68 -3.36 0.29
N ILE A 221 1.85 -3.33 -1.02
CA ILE A 221 1.91 -4.49 -1.90
C ILE A 221 3.24 -4.47 -2.63
N ARG A 222 3.87 -5.64 -2.65
CA ARG A 222 5.13 -5.90 -3.35
C ARG A 222 4.83 -6.23 -4.80
N ASP A 223 4.58 -5.18 -5.58
CA ASP A 223 4.35 -5.36 -7.00
C ASP A 223 5.66 -5.71 -7.72
N LEU A 224 5.76 -6.96 -8.19
CA LEU A 224 6.95 -7.48 -8.86
C LEU A 224 7.21 -6.84 -10.23
N LYS A 225 6.23 -6.11 -10.78
CA LYS A 225 6.39 -5.32 -12.01
C LYS A 225 7.58 -4.37 -11.92
N TYR A 226 7.83 -3.80 -10.75
CA TYR A 226 8.89 -2.81 -10.53
C TYR A 226 10.28 -3.43 -10.39
N ILE A 227 10.43 -4.75 -10.19
CA ILE A 227 11.75 -5.39 -10.02
C ILE A 227 12.58 -5.37 -11.30
N ASN A 228 11.95 -5.23 -12.48
CA ASN A 228 12.63 -5.26 -13.78
C ASN A 228 13.33 -6.62 -14.07
N ARG A 229 12.67 -7.72 -13.73
CA ARG A 229 13.13 -9.10 -14.00
C ARG A 229 11.96 -9.96 -14.51
N PRO A 230 12.22 -10.97 -15.35
CA PRO A 230 11.16 -11.80 -15.88
C PRO A 230 10.56 -12.69 -14.78
N LEU A 231 9.24 -12.64 -14.61
CA LEU A 231 8.53 -13.29 -13.48
C LEU A 231 8.70 -14.82 -13.42
N ASN A 232 9.06 -15.49 -14.52
CA ASN A 232 9.39 -16.92 -14.51
C ASN A 232 10.72 -17.25 -13.81
N ARG A 233 11.54 -16.24 -13.48
CA ARG A 233 12.83 -16.37 -12.80
C ARG A 233 12.90 -15.62 -11.48
N VAL A 234 11.79 -15.01 -11.02
CA VAL A 234 11.71 -14.27 -9.75
C VAL A 234 11.07 -15.15 -8.68
N ILE A 235 11.71 -15.22 -7.51
CA ILE A 235 11.18 -15.88 -6.32
C ILE A 235 11.12 -14.85 -5.20
N VAL A 236 10.06 -14.86 -4.40
CA VAL A 236 9.91 -14.00 -3.22
C VAL A 236 9.83 -14.87 -1.98
N LEU A 237 10.71 -14.63 -1.00
CA LEU A 237 10.62 -15.23 0.32
C LEU A 237 10.01 -14.22 1.29
N ASP A 238 8.81 -14.54 1.78
CA ASP A 238 8.07 -13.68 2.70
C ASP A 238 7.34 -14.51 3.75
N SER A 239 6.91 -13.87 4.83
CA SER A 239 6.02 -14.42 5.84
C SER A 239 4.56 -14.03 5.64
N ASP A 240 4.28 -12.93 4.93
CA ASP A 240 2.93 -12.39 4.74
C ASP A 240 2.43 -12.56 3.28
N PRO A 241 1.48 -13.46 3.00
CA PRO A 241 0.94 -13.67 1.65
C PRO A 241 0.12 -12.50 1.12
N GLU A 242 -0.41 -11.64 2.00
CA GLU A 242 -1.28 -10.53 1.60
C GLU A 242 -0.49 -9.43 0.88
N ARG A 243 0.79 -9.27 1.20
CA ARG A 243 1.72 -8.35 0.51
C ARG A 243 1.93 -8.71 -0.96
N MET A 244 1.60 -9.95 -1.31
CA MET A 244 1.91 -10.59 -2.58
C MET A 244 0.67 -11.14 -3.28
N TYR A 245 -0.54 -10.62 -2.97
CA TYR A 245 -1.80 -11.22 -3.43
C TYR A 245 -1.89 -11.39 -4.96
N GLN A 246 -1.27 -10.51 -5.76
CA GLN A 246 -1.24 -10.62 -7.22
C GLN A 246 -0.20 -11.62 -7.75
N TYR A 247 0.85 -11.90 -6.96
CA TYR A 247 2.03 -12.66 -7.37
C TYR A 247 2.30 -13.86 -6.44
N GLN A 248 1.25 -14.47 -5.89
CA GLN A 248 1.39 -15.58 -4.95
C GLN A 248 2.14 -16.78 -5.54
N ASP A 249 2.02 -17.02 -6.85
CA ASP A 249 2.76 -18.07 -7.58
C ASP A 249 4.29 -17.92 -7.53
N ASN A 250 4.77 -16.70 -7.27
CA ASN A 250 6.20 -16.40 -7.11
C ASN A 250 6.66 -16.48 -5.64
N GLY A 251 5.73 -16.67 -4.71
CA GLY A 251 5.96 -16.60 -3.27
C GLY A 251 6.29 -17.95 -2.63
N ILE A 252 7.33 -17.96 -1.82
CA ILE A 252 7.59 -18.97 -0.79
C ILE A 252 7.17 -18.31 0.53
N PHE A 253 6.01 -18.70 1.04
CA PHE A 253 5.49 -18.18 2.30
C PHE A 253 5.88 -19.10 3.44
N ILE A 254 6.70 -18.58 4.36
CA ILE A 254 7.16 -19.32 5.53
C ILE A 254 6.53 -18.81 6.81
N LYS A 255 6.51 -19.67 7.83
CA LYS A 255 6.08 -19.24 9.17
C LYS A 255 6.85 -17.98 9.64
N PRO A 256 6.13 -16.95 10.14
CA PRO A 256 6.74 -15.76 10.73
C PRO A 256 7.71 -16.13 11.86
N PHE A 257 8.85 -15.45 11.90
CA PHE A 257 9.88 -15.65 12.90
C PHE A 257 9.50 -14.97 14.22
N ASP A 258 9.46 -15.76 15.30
CA ASP A 258 9.07 -15.34 16.65
C ASP A 258 10.26 -15.06 17.57
N GLY A 259 11.48 -14.99 17.02
CA GLY A 259 12.70 -14.71 17.78
C GLY A 259 13.34 -15.93 18.47
N LYS A 260 12.75 -17.13 18.38
CA LYS A 260 13.31 -18.34 19.03
C LYS A 260 14.44 -18.99 18.24
N GLN A 261 15.49 -19.45 18.92
CA GLN A 261 16.68 -20.01 18.27
C GLN A 261 16.53 -21.43 17.70
N ASN A 262 15.49 -22.18 18.11
CA ASN A 262 15.26 -23.56 17.63
C ASN A 262 14.63 -23.64 16.23
N ASP A 263 14.58 -22.52 15.51
CA ASP A 263 14.06 -22.46 14.14
C ASP A 263 15.11 -23.04 13.16
N GLU A 264 14.73 -24.03 12.34
CA GLU A 264 15.57 -24.56 11.24
C GLU A 264 15.00 -24.21 9.86
N VAL A 265 14.00 -23.32 9.77
CA VAL A 265 13.24 -23.09 8.54
C VAL A 265 14.13 -22.55 7.42
N LEU A 266 15.10 -21.66 7.72
CA LEU A 266 16.01 -21.13 6.69
C LEU A 266 16.91 -22.20 6.06
N LYS A 267 17.27 -23.24 6.83
CA LYS A 267 18.05 -24.38 6.33
C LYS A 267 17.22 -25.22 5.36
N ASP A 268 15.94 -25.41 5.66
CA ASP A 268 15.00 -26.15 4.81
C ASP A 268 14.67 -25.38 3.53
N VAL A 269 14.41 -24.07 3.65
CA VAL A 269 14.19 -23.16 2.52
C VAL A 269 15.42 -23.14 1.61
N LEU A 270 16.63 -23.12 2.18
CA LEU A 270 17.85 -23.15 1.39
C LEU A 270 17.94 -24.38 0.48
N LEU A 271 17.54 -25.56 0.96
CA LEU A 271 17.55 -26.79 0.17
C LEU A 271 16.54 -26.72 -1.00
N LEU A 272 15.38 -26.11 -0.76
CA LEU A 272 14.40 -25.85 -1.82
C LEU A 272 14.94 -24.83 -2.84
N LEU A 273 15.57 -23.74 -2.38
CA LEU A 273 16.18 -22.74 -3.25
C LEU A 273 17.34 -23.32 -4.08
N GLU A 274 18.14 -24.23 -3.51
CA GLU A 274 19.18 -24.98 -4.24
C GLU A 274 18.59 -25.88 -5.32
N HIS A 275 17.39 -26.44 -5.11
CA HIS A 275 16.67 -27.16 -6.15
C HIS A 275 16.15 -26.21 -7.23
N LEU A 276 15.47 -25.13 -6.85
CA LEU A 276 14.90 -24.14 -7.76
C LEU A 276 15.95 -23.41 -8.60
N SER A 277 17.20 -23.32 -8.14
CA SER A 277 18.28 -22.64 -8.87
C SER A 277 18.74 -23.42 -10.10
N LYS A 278 18.52 -24.76 -10.11
CA LYS A 278 18.97 -25.65 -11.18
C LYS A 278 18.56 -25.18 -12.58
N PRO A 279 19.45 -25.27 -13.59
CA PRO A 279 19.20 -24.75 -14.93
C PRO A 279 18.07 -25.49 -15.66
N GLN A 280 17.75 -26.72 -15.25
CA GLN A 280 16.63 -27.47 -15.84
C GLN A 280 15.26 -26.82 -15.55
N ILE A 281 15.17 -26.00 -14.50
CA ILE A 281 13.95 -25.30 -14.10
C ILE A 281 13.90 -23.95 -14.80
N LYS A 282 13.10 -23.89 -15.87
CA LYS A 282 12.90 -22.67 -16.69
C LYS A 282 11.89 -21.70 -16.11
N ASP A 283 10.83 -22.21 -15.46
CA ASP A 283 9.82 -21.40 -14.76
C ASP A 283 9.70 -21.87 -13.31
N VAL A 284 10.11 -21.00 -12.39
CA VAL A 284 10.09 -21.28 -10.95
C VAL A 284 8.67 -21.43 -10.42
N ARG A 285 7.69 -20.74 -11.00
CA ARG A 285 6.28 -20.77 -10.58
C ARG A 285 5.67 -22.14 -10.82
N ALA A 286 5.97 -22.74 -11.97
CA ALA A 286 5.50 -24.08 -12.31
C ALA A 286 6.04 -25.15 -11.36
N GLU A 287 7.30 -24.99 -10.92
CA GLU A 287 7.90 -25.90 -9.94
C GLU A 287 7.33 -25.69 -8.54
N LEU A 288 7.17 -24.44 -8.10
CA LEU A 288 6.60 -24.09 -6.80
C LEU A 288 5.16 -24.61 -6.63
N ARG A 289 4.34 -24.55 -7.68
CA ARG A 289 2.96 -25.08 -7.66
C ARG A 289 2.86 -26.55 -7.27
N LYS A 290 3.91 -27.36 -7.47
CA LYS A 290 3.94 -28.78 -7.03
C LYS A 290 3.94 -28.92 -5.52
N PHE A 291 4.58 -27.98 -4.83
CA PHE A 291 4.70 -27.93 -3.37
C PHE A 291 3.62 -27.02 -2.75
N GLY A 292 3.05 -26.11 -3.53
CA GLY A 292 2.17 -25.04 -3.05
C GLY A 292 2.97 -23.88 -2.47
N ASN A 293 2.29 -22.80 -2.05
CA ASN A 293 2.97 -21.56 -1.68
C ASN A 293 3.26 -21.43 -0.18
N PHE A 294 2.53 -22.19 0.67
CA PHE A 294 2.68 -22.16 2.12
C PHE A 294 3.56 -23.32 2.59
N ASP A 295 4.67 -22.97 3.24
CA ASP A 295 5.71 -23.88 3.72
C ASP A 295 6.14 -24.96 2.69
N PRO A 296 6.43 -24.60 1.42
CA PRO A 296 6.81 -25.56 0.38
C PRO A 296 8.06 -26.36 0.72
N GLN A 297 8.96 -25.79 1.52
CA GLN A 297 10.19 -26.43 1.95
C GLN A 297 9.93 -27.75 2.69
N VAL A 298 8.85 -27.83 3.47
CA VAL A 298 8.52 -29.05 4.24
C VAL A 298 8.14 -30.17 3.28
N LYS A 299 7.27 -29.89 2.31
CA LYS A 299 6.84 -30.89 1.32
C LYS A 299 7.98 -31.34 0.42
N TYR A 300 8.84 -30.41 0.02
CA TYR A 300 10.04 -30.74 -0.75
C TYR A 300 10.97 -31.68 0.03
N LEU A 301 11.19 -31.43 1.33
CA LEU A 301 12.00 -32.31 2.16
C LEU A 301 11.39 -33.70 2.32
N ASP A 302 10.08 -33.79 2.49
CA ASP A 302 9.40 -35.09 2.57
C ASP A 302 9.55 -35.88 1.27
N GLU A 303 9.47 -35.21 0.12
CA GLU A 303 9.75 -35.83 -1.18
C GLU A 303 11.21 -36.30 -1.29
N VAL A 304 12.18 -35.49 -0.89
CA VAL A 304 13.61 -35.86 -0.89
C VAL A 304 13.84 -37.08 -0.01
N LYS A 305 13.30 -37.10 1.21
CA LYS A 305 13.39 -38.25 2.13
C LYS A 305 12.75 -39.50 1.53
N ALA A 306 11.58 -39.38 0.91
CA ALA A 306 10.91 -40.50 0.24
C ALA A 306 11.76 -41.07 -0.90
N ARG A 307 12.39 -40.21 -1.71
CA ARG A 307 13.33 -40.63 -2.77
C ARG A 307 14.54 -41.36 -2.20
N GLU A 308 15.13 -40.85 -1.11
CA GLU A 308 16.25 -41.51 -0.44
C GLU A 308 15.88 -42.91 0.08
N ILE A 309 14.70 -43.07 0.67
CA ILE A 309 14.21 -44.37 1.15
C ILE A 309 14.02 -45.33 -0.02
N ASN A 310 13.42 -44.88 -1.13
CA ASN A 310 13.22 -45.70 -2.33
C ASN A 310 14.55 -46.14 -2.95
N ILE A 311 15.55 -45.25 -2.98
CA ILE A 311 16.91 -45.58 -3.44
C ILE A 311 17.54 -46.63 -2.52
N LYS A 312 17.45 -46.47 -1.20
CA LYS A 312 17.98 -47.46 -0.24
C LYS A 312 17.29 -48.82 -0.40
N GLN A 313 15.97 -48.84 -0.61
CA GLN A 313 15.21 -50.07 -0.84
C GLN A 313 15.58 -50.77 -2.16
N THR A 314 15.74 -50.00 -3.25
CA THR A 314 16.13 -50.55 -4.56
C THR A 314 17.58 -51.05 -4.55
N MET A 315 18.51 -50.34 -3.89
CA MET A 315 19.88 -50.84 -3.68
C MET A 315 19.90 -52.13 -2.87
N ASN A 316 19.15 -52.21 -1.77
CA ASN A 316 19.05 -53.43 -0.98
C ASN A 316 18.49 -54.59 -1.81
N LYS A 317 17.40 -54.38 -2.57
CA LYS A 317 16.86 -55.41 -3.48
C LYS A 317 17.86 -55.82 -4.56
N GLY A 318 18.63 -54.90 -5.12
CA GLY A 318 19.68 -55.19 -6.11
C GLY A 318 20.82 -56.03 -5.53
N ILE A 319 21.30 -55.70 -4.33
CA ILE A 319 22.33 -56.46 -3.62
C ILE A 319 21.83 -57.87 -3.27
N PHE A 320 20.61 -57.99 -2.73
CA PHE A 320 19.99 -59.29 -2.42
C PHE A 320 19.72 -60.12 -3.69
N GLY A 321 19.33 -59.49 -4.80
CA GLY A 321 19.16 -60.13 -6.10
C GLY A 321 20.47 -60.71 -6.66
N ILE A 322 21.56 -59.96 -6.58
CA ILE A 322 22.90 -60.42 -6.98
C ILE A 322 23.40 -61.53 -6.05
N MET A 323 23.12 -61.44 -4.75
CA MET A 323 23.52 -62.46 -3.78
C MET A 323 22.75 -63.78 -3.94
N ASN A 324 21.46 -63.72 -4.32
CA ASN A 324 20.65 -64.89 -4.66
C ASN A 324 21.04 -65.50 -6.03
N GLN A 325 21.45 -64.70 -7.02
CA GLN A 325 21.98 -65.23 -8.28
C GLN A 325 23.31 -65.97 -8.08
N ARG A 326 24.18 -65.52 -7.17
CA ARG A 326 25.43 -66.22 -6.81
C ARG A 326 25.21 -67.55 -6.08
N LYS A 327 24.06 -67.75 -5.43
CA LYS A 327 23.70 -69.01 -4.75
C LYS A 327 22.95 -69.99 -5.67
N ASN A 328 22.69 -69.62 -6.92
CA ASN A 328 21.96 -70.46 -7.86
C ASN A 328 22.92 -71.50 -8.50
N PRO A 329 22.71 -72.81 -8.37
CA PRO A 329 23.67 -73.84 -8.80
C PRO A 329 24.04 -73.78 -10.30
N GLN A 330 23.13 -73.28 -11.14
CA GLN A 330 23.37 -73.10 -12.58
C GLN A 330 24.31 -71.94 -12.92
N PHE A 331 24.48 -70.95 -12.04
CA PHE A 331 25.36 -69.79 -12.26
C PHE A 331 26.82 -70.08 -11.89
N GLU A 332 27.08 -71.10 -11.07
CA GLU A 332 28.44 -71.58 -10.78
C GLU A 332 29.02 -72.43 -11.92
N GLN A 333 28.17 -73.12 -12.69
CA GLN A 333 28.60 -73.94 -13.83
C GLN A 333 29.08 -73.10 -15.02
N SER A 334 28.53 -71.90 -15.22
CA SER A 334 28.92 -70.99 -16.31
C SER A 334 30.23 -70.21 -16.05
N ARG A 335 30.80 -70.27 -14.83
CA ARG A 335 32.10 -69.68 -14.49
C ARG A 335 33.28 -70.66 -14.62
N ARG A 336 33.03 -71.94 -14.93
CA ARG A 336 34.05 -73.01 -15.04
C ARG A 336 34.42 -73.37 -16.48
N LEU A 337 33.96 -72.58 -17.45
CA LEU A 337 34.43 -72.55 -18.85
C LEU A 337 35.13 -71.21 -19.06
#